data_AF-A0AB34Z190-F1
#
_entry.id   AF-A0AB34Z190-F1
#
_cell.length_a   1.000
_cell.length_b   1.000
_cell.length_c   1.000
_cell.angle_alpha   90.00
_cell.angle_beta   90.00
_cell.angle_gamma   90.00
#
_symmetry.space_group_name_H-M   'P 1'
#
loop_
_entity.id
_entity.type
_entity.pdbx_description
1 polymer ?
#
loop_
_entity_poly.entity_id
_entity_poly.type
_entity_poly.pdbx_seq_one_letter_code
_entity_poly.pdbx_strand_id
1 'polypeptide(L)' 'MTKVPLKKIQDFDGNFYELVVATIIRTEQIIDNISLAEHAISDDKILGQAFNDVLTGKFSYSIEGR' A
#
# COMPACT_ATOMS: atom_id res chain seq x y z
N MET A 1 2.88 -12.21 -10.16
CA MET A 1 1.58 -11.53 -10.30
C MET A 1 1.18 -11.04 -8.92
N THR A 2 1.43 -9.77 -8.60
CA THR A 2 1.06 -9.22 -7.28
C THR A 2 -0.37 -8.72 -7.39
N LYS A 3 -1.34 -9.64 -7.33
CA LYS A 3 -2.75 -9.26 -7.23
C LYS A 3 -2.95 -8.62 -5.86
N VAL A 4 -3.78 -7.58 -5.80
CA VAL A 4 -4.27 -7.00 -4.54
C VAL A 4 -4.67 -8.13 -3.59
N PRO A 5 -4.17 -8.17 -2.34
CA PRO A 5 -4.33 -9.32 -1.45
C PRO A 5 -5.72 -9.34 -0.80
N LEU A 6 -6.77 -9.51 -1.61
CA LEU A 6 -8.18 -9.41 -1.21
C LEU A 6 -8.50 -10.20 0.06
N LYS A 7 -8.03 -11.44 0.18
CA LYS A 7 -8.24 -12.26 1.38
C LYS A 7 -7.66 -11.62 2.64
N LYS A 8 -6.43 -11.09 2.58
CA LYS A 8 -5.81 -10.42 3.73
C LYS A 8 -6.50 -9.12 4.09
N ILE A 9 -7.08 -8.42 3.11
CA ILE A 9 -7.90 -7.22 3.33
C ILE A 9 -9.22 -7.60 4.00
N GLN A 10 -9.86 -8.69 3.56
CA GLN A 10 -11.09 -9.20 4.18
C GLN A 10 -10.86 -9.71 5.60
N ASP A 11 -9.72 -10.34 5.84
CA ASP A 11 -9.32 -10.88 7.15
C ASP A 11 -8.68 -9.81 8.07
N PHE A 12 -8.60 -8.54 7.63
CA PHE A 12 -7.98 -7.47 8.42
C PHE A 12 -8.84 -7.09 9.62
N ASP A 13 -8.26 -7.17 10.82
CA ASP A 13 -8.93 -6.97 12.10
C ASP A 13 -8.69 -5.57 12.71
N GLY A 14 -7.87 -4.74 12.05
CA GLY A 14 -7.57 -3.36 12.45
C GLY A 14 -8.55 -2.32 11.91
N ASN A 15 -8.15 -1.05 12.00
CA ASN A 15 -8.96 0.05 11.50
C ASN A 15 -8.87 0.15 9.97
N PHE A 16 -9.97 -0.16 9.27
CA PHE A 16 -10.03 -0.09 7.80
C PHE A 16 -9.74 1.31 7.23
N TYR A 17 -10.07 2.39 7.95
CA TYR A 17 -9.71 3.74 7.52
C TYR A 17 -8.19 3.94 7.55
N GLU A 18 -7.52 3.48 8.61
CA GLU A 18 -6.06 3.54 8.69
C GLU A 18 -5.41 2.68 7.61
N LEU A 19 -5.94 1.48 7.33
CA LEU A 19 -5.46 0.62 6.25
C LEU A 19 -5.54 1.33 4.89
N VAL A 20 -6.68 1.94 4.58
CA VAL A 20 -6.88 2.64 3.30
C VAL A 20 -5.95 3.86 3.20
N VAL A 21 -5.89 4.69 4.24
CA VAL A 21 -5.02 5.89 4.23
C VAL A 21 -3.55 5.50 4.15
N ALA A 22 -3.11 4.50 4.92
CA ALA A 22 -1.75 3.97 4.85
C ALA A 22 -1.41 3.48 3.44
N THR A 23 -2.36 2.80 2.78
CA THR A 23 -2.18 2.30 1.41
C THR A 23 -2.05 3.43 0.41
N ILE A 24 -2.90 4.48 0.49
CA ILE A 24 -2.83 5.65 -0.39
C ILE A 24 -1.46 6.33 -0.27
N ILE A 25 -1.03 6.65 0.95
CA ILE A 25 0.26 7.30 1.21
C ILE A 25 1.39 6.44 0.67
N ARG A 26 1.33 5.12 0.88
CA ARG A 26 2.37 4.21 0.39
C ARG A 26 2.39 4.11 -1.13
N THR A 27 1.23 4.16 -1.79
CA THR A 27 1.12 4.21 -3.25
C THR A 27 1.80 5.44 -3.82
N GLU A 28 1.57 6.62 -3.25
CA GLU A 28 2.23 7.87 -3.66
C GLU A 28 3.76 7.75 -3.56
N GLN A 29 4.27 7.23 -2.43
CA GLN A 29 5.71 6.99 -2.26
C GLN A 29 6.29 6.01 -3.29
N ILE A 30 5.53 4.98 -3.68
CA ILE A 30 5.99 4.02 -4.70
C ILE A 30 6.04 4.71 -6.07
N ILE A 31 5.02 5.51 -6.42
CA ILE A 31 4.98 6.27 -7.67
C ILE A 31 6.15 7.25 -7.77
N ASP A 32 6.43 8.01 -6.71
CA ASP A 32 7.55 8.95 -6.69
C ASP A 32 8.88 8.23 -6.93
N ASN A 33 9.08 7.07 -6.30
CA ASN A 33 10.29 6.25 -6.49
C ASN A 33 10.41 5.66 -7.90
N ILE A 34 9.29 5.31 -8.55
CA ILE A 34 9.28 4.80 -9.93
C ILE A 34 9.50 5.91 -10.94
N SER A 35 8.93 7.10 -10.70
CA SER A 35 9.11 8.26 -11.58
C SER A 35 10.58 8.67 -11.67
N LEU A 36 11.35 8.46 -10.60
CA LEU A 36 12.80 8.66 -10.59
C LEU A 36 13.58 7.59 -11.39
N ALA A 37 12.92 6.47 -11.74
CA ALA A 37 13.53 5.30 -12.36
C ALA A 37 13.12 5.06 -13.83
N GLU A 38 12.37 5.97 -14.46
CA GLU A 38 11.93 5.91 -15.88
C GLU A 38 11.31 4.55 -16.30
N HIS A 39 10.43 3.97 -15.48
CA HIS A 39 9.81 2.66 -15.78
C HIS A 39 8.29 2.71 -15.80
N ALA A 40 7.69 2.14 -16.86
CA ALA A 40 6.24 1.91 -16.94
C ALA A 40 5.85 0.69 -16.09
N ILE A 41 5.22 0.93 -14.93
CA ILE A 41 4.67 -0.11 -14.05
C ILE A 41 3.15 0.07 -14.02
N SER A 42 2.40 -1.03 -14.14
CA SER A 42 0.94 -1.02 -14.08
C SER A 42 0.41 -0.67 -12.70
N ASP A 43 -0.65 0.14 -12.63
CA ASP A 43 -1.33 0.57 -11.39
C ASP A 43 -1.66 -0.59 -10.43
N ASP A 44 -2.15 -1.73 -10.95
CA ASP A 44 -2.47 -2.91 -10.16
C ASP A 44 -1.26 -3.46 -9.37
N LYS A 45 -0.06 -3.37 -9.95
CA LYS A 45 1.18 -3.81 -9.28
C LYS A 45 1.56 -2.83 -8.18
N ILE A 46 1.40 -1.53 -8.42
CA ILE A 46 1.70 -0.47 -7.45
C ILE A 46 0.77 -0.63 -6.24
N LEU A 47 -0.53 -0.75 -6.47
CA LEU A 47 -1.53 -0.97 -5.42
C LEU A 47 -1.29 -2.29 -4.69
N GLY A 48 -1.04 -3.39 -5.43
CA GLY A 48 -0.74 -4.69 -4.83
C GLY A 48 0.52 -4.66 -3.96
N GLN A 49 1.53 -3.87 -4.33
CA GLN A 49 2.72 -3.67 -3.51
C GLN A 49 2.40 -2.83 -2.26
N ALA A 50 1.69 -1.71 -2.40
CA ALA A 50 1.32 -0.86 -1.27
C ALA A 50 0.54 -1.63 -0.20
N PHE A 51 -0.49 -2.38 -0.60
CA PHE A 51 -1.23 -3.24 0.33
C PHE A 51 -0.34 -4.27 1.02
N ASN A 52 0.59 -4.90 0.28
CA ASN A 52 1.49 -5.86 0.89
C ASN A 52 2.44 -5.18 1.89
N ASP A 53 2.98 -4.01 1.58
CA ASP A 53 3.85 -3.27 2.48
C ASP A 53 3.14 -2.92 3.78
N VAL A 54 1.88 -2.47 3.71
CA VAL A 54 1.05 -2.16 4.89
C VAL A 54 0.72 -3.44 5.68
N LEU A 55 0.14 -4.46 5.03
CA LEU A 55 -0.32 -5.69 5.68
C LEU A 55 0.82 -6.55 6.24
N THR A 56 2.05 -6.33 5.79
CA THR A 56 3.24 -7.01 6.34
C THR A 56 4.01 -6.15 7.33
N GLY A 57 3.54 -4.93 7.61
CA GLY A 57 4.18 -4.00 8.53
C GLY A 57 5.48 -3.38 8.02
N LYS A 58 5.82 -3.55 6.73
CA LYS A 58 6.96 -2.86 6.09
C LYS A 58 6.71 -1.35 5.97
N PHE A 59 5.44 -0.97 5.90
CA PHE A 59 5.00 0.40 5.99
C PHE A 59 3.94 0.51 7.08
N SER A 60 4.06 1.54 7.92
CA SER A 60 3.07 1.84 8.96
C SER A 60 2.69 3.32 8.90
N TYR A 61 1.43 3.56 9.18
CA TYR A 61 0.86 4.89 9.30
C TYR A 61 -0.20 4.83 10.41
N SER A 62 -0.32 5.89 11.19
CA SER A 62 -1.34 6.03 12.22
C SER A 62 -1.93 7.42 12.16
N ILE A 63 -3.25 7.51 12.23
CA ILE A 63 -3.97 8.79 12.21
C ILE A 63 -3.74 9.56 13.51
N GLU A 64 -3.51 8.85 14.63
CA GLU A 64 -3.36 9.49 15.94
C GLU A 64 -2.05 10.24 16.13
N GLY A 65 -1.13 10.16 15.15
CA GLY A 65 0.07 10.99 15.12
C GLY A 65 1.09 10.65 16.20
N ARG A 66 2.36 10.76 15.82
CA ARG A 66 3.40 11.24 16.74
C ARG A 66 3.67 12.69 16.41
#